data_AF-A0A4V1SV25-F1
#
_entry.id   AF-A0A4V1SV25-F1
#
_cell.length_a   1.000
_cell.length_b   1.000
_cell.length_c   1.000
_cell.angle_alpha   90.00
_cell.angle_beta   90.00
_cell.angle_gamma   90.00
#
_symmetry.space_group_name_H-M   'P 1'
#
loop_
_entity.id
_entity.type
_entity.pdbx_description
1 polymer ?
#
loop_
_entity_poly.entity_id
_entity_poly.type
_entity_poly.pdbx_seq_one_letter_code
_entity_poly.pdbx_strand_id
1 'polypeptide(L)'
;MSKKTHSLNLILEQGTLPLFFYKDAEVSLEITKTLYKAGVRVFEYTNRGPEALENFKLMRQLADAEMPDLELGIGTIKSVKEAQDFLAAGADFLVSPIVNPKVGQLALEADLLWIPGCMTPTEIYLAQENEAALIKLFPANILGEAFLSSIKELFP
;
A
#
# COMPACT_ATOMS: atom_id res chain seq x y z
N MET A 1 -15.02 1.31 13.14
CA MET A 1 -13.66 0.77 12.95
C MET A 1 -12.83 1.89 12.32
N SER A 2 -11.58 2.11 12.72
CA SER A 2 -10.71 3.10 12.04
C SER A 2 -10.44 2.68 10.59
N LYS A 3 -10.12 3.63 9.71
CA LYS A 3 -9.77 3.29 8.32
C LYS A 3 -8.55 2.38 8.28
N LYS A 4 -7.51 2.69 9.05
CA LYS A 4 -6.33 1.84 9.27
C LYS A 4 -6.69 0.39 9.60
N THR A 5 -7.60 0.16 10.54
CA THR A 5 -8.00 -1.20 10.94
C THR A 5 -8.83 -1.88 9.86
N HIS A 6 -9.69 -1.13 9.16
CA HIS A 6 -10.48 -1.65 8.06
C HIS A 6 -9.58 -2.19 6.93
N SER A 7 -8.63 -1.38 6.46
CA SER A 7 -7.70 -1.79 5.41
C SER A 7 -6.83 -2.98 5.81
N LEU A 8 -6.33 -2.97 7.06
CA LEU A 8 -5.54 -4.08 7.58
C LEU A 8 -6.34 -5.39 7.56
N ASN A 9 -7.58 -5.37 8.06
CA ASN A 9 -8.43 -6.56 8.07
C ASN A 9 -8.75 -7.05 6.66
N LEU A 10 -9.05 -6.14 5.73
CA LEU A 10 -9.37 -6.49 4.36
C LEU A 10 -8.17 -7.17 3.66
N ILE A 11 -6.95 -6.68 3.88
CA ILE A 11 -5.71 -7.31 3.39
C ILE A 11 -5.52 -8.71 3.99
N LEU A 12 -5.72 -8.85 5.31
CA LEU A 12 -5.54 -10.12 6.00
C LEU A 12 -6.59 -11.16 5.59
N GLU A 13 -7.85 -10.76 5.44
CA GLU A 13 -8.96 -11.61 4.99
C GLU A 13 -8.80 -12.03 3.53
N GLN A 14 -8.37 -11.12 2.65
CA GLN A 14 -8.10 -11.44 1.25
C GLN A 14 -6.85 -12.35 1.08
N GLY A 15 -5.89 -12.26 2.01
CA GLY A 15 -4.67 -13.09 2.04
C GLY A 15 -3.64 -12.78 0.96
N THR A 16 -3.97 -11.91 0.01
CA THR A 16 -3.07 -11.43 -1.05
C THR A 16 -3.27 -9.94 -1.25
N LEU A 17 -2.22 -9.22 -1.67
CA LEU A 17 -2.30 -7.81 -2.07
C LEU A 17 -1.69 -7.67 -3.47
N PRO A 18 -2.51 -7.77 -4.54
CA PRO A 18 -2.04 -7.57 -5.90
C PRO A 18 -1.48 -6.17 -6.06
N LEU A 19 -0.44 -6.02 -6.88
CA LEU A 19 0.07 -4.72 -7.26
C LEU A 19 0.39 -4.64 -8.74
N PHE A 20 0.17 -3.46 -9.34
CA PHE A 20 0.45 -3.23 -10.74
C PHE A 20 0.70 -1.74 -11.05
N PHE A 21 1.22 -1.49 -12.26
CA PHE A 21 1.30 -0.17 -12.86
C PHE A 21 1.37 -0.29 -14.37
N TYR A 22 0.61 0.55 -15.07
CA TYR A 22 0.73 0.77 -16.51
C TYR A 22 0.66 2.26 -16.82
N LYS A 23 1.47 2.72 -17.77
CA LYS A 23 1.43 4.13 -18.21
C LYS A 23 0.09 4.49 -18.83
N ASP A 24 -0.48 3.56 -19.59
CA ASP A 24 -1.79 3.70 -20.20
C ASP A 24 -2.89 3.61 -19.12
N ALA A 25 -3.69 4.68 -19.04
CA ALA A 25 -4.79 4.78 -18.10
C ALA A 25 -5.89 3.74 -18.39
N GLU A 26 -6.19 3.47 -19.67
CA GLU A 26 -7.23 2.51 -20.04
C GLU A 26 -6.88 1.11 -19.55
N VAL A 27 -5.62 0.72 -19.70
CA VAL A 27 -5.11 -0.57 -19.19
C VAL A 27 -5.28 -0.65 -17.67
N SER A 28 -4.97 0.43 -16.95
CA SER A 28 -5.08 0.47 -15.48
C SER A 28 -6.54 0.39 -15.01
N LEU A 29 -7.47 1.05 -15.72
CA LEU A 29 -8.90 0.98 -15.44
C LEU A 29 -9.47 -0.41 -15.73
N GLU A 30 -9.09 -1.04 -16.84
CA GLU A 30 -9.55 -2.38 -17.17
C GLU A 30 -9.03 -3.45 -16.20
N ILE A 31 -7.78 -3.34 -15.74
CA ILE A 31 -7.25 -4.19 -14.67
C ILE A 31 -8.04 -3.99 -13.38
N THR A 32 -8.34 -2.74 -13.00
CA THR A 32 -9.13 -2.42 -11.80
C THR A 32 -10.50 -3.10 -11.85
N LYS A 33 -11.24 -2.97 -12.96
CA LYS A 33 -12.53 -3.65 -13.17
C LYS A 33 -12.38 -5.18 -13.12
N THR A 34 -11.32 -5.71 -13.70
CA THR A 34 -11.05 -7.15 -13.76
C THR A 34 -10.80 -7.72 -12.37
N LEU A 35 -9.92 -7.11 -11.58
CA LEU A 35 -9.64 -7.51 -10.20
C LEU A 35 -10.91 -7.47 -9.36
N TYR A 36 -11.67 -6.37 -9.44
CA TYR A 36 -12.92 -6.23 -8.69
C TYR A 36 -13.95 -7.31 -9.04
N LYS A 37 -14.18 -7.57 -10.33
CA LYS A 37 -15.06 -8.65 -10.81
C LYS A 37 -14.60 -10.04 -10.37
N ALA A 38 -13.29 -10.24 -10.23
CA ALA A 38 -12.70 -11.49 -9.76
C ALA A 38 -12.79 -11.68 -8.23
N GLY A 39 -13.35 -10.72 -7.49
CA GLY A 39 -13.50 -10.81 -6.03
C GLY A 39 -12.40 -10.13 -5.23
N VAL A 40 -11.44 -9.46 -5.88
CA VAL A 40 -10.43 -8.65 -5.18
C VAL A 40 -11.10 -7.37 -4.68
N ARG A 41 -10.87 -7.04 -3.40
CA ARG A 41 -11.40 -5.87 -2.70
C ARG A 41 -10.33 -4.94 -2.18
N VAL A 42 -9.07 -5.35 -2.26
CA VAL A 42 -7.94 -4.49 -1.91
C VAL A 42 -6.75 -4.75 -2.83
N PHE A 43 -6.17 -3.69 -3.39
CA PHE A 43 -4.94 -3.79 -4.18
C PHE A 43 -4.09 -2.51 -4.10
N GLU A 44 -2.81 -2.63 -4.45
CA GLU A 44 -1.83 -1.54 -4.47
C GLU A 44 -1.57 -1.11 -5.93
N TYR A 45 -1.82 0.15 -6.28
CA TYR A 45 -1.24 0.72 -7.50
C TYR A 45 0.20 1.17 -7.22
N THR A 46 1.11 1.10 -8.19
CA THR A 46 2.50 1.51 -7.97
C THR A 46 2.74 2.94 -8.45
N ASN A 47 3.23 3.83 -7.58
CA ASN A 47 3.72 5.15 -7.97
C ASN A 47 5.03 5.02 -8.78
N ARG A 48 4.89 4.81 -10.08
CA ARG A 48 5.99 4.64 -11.02
C ARG A 48 5.80 5.57 -12.21
N GLY A 49 6.74 6.48 -12.43
CA GLY A 49 6.66 7.40 -13.56
C GLY A 49 5.62 8.51 -13.37
N PRO A 50 5.63 9.51 -14.26
CA PRO A 50 4.82 10.72 -14.11
C PRO A 50 3.32 10.49 -14.25
N GLU A 51 2.90 9.40 -14.90
CA GLU A 51 1.48 9.09 -15.18
C GLU A 51 0.74 8.53 -13.95
N ALA A 52 1.48 8.07 -12.93
CA ALA A 52 0.88 7.30 -11.84
C ALA A 52 -0.19 8.06 -11.05
N LEU A 53 0.01 9.35 -10.77
CA LEU A 53 -0.93 10.16 -10.01
C LEU A 53 -2.25 10.39 -10.77
N GLU A 54 -2.17 10.71 -12.06
CA GLU A 54 -3.37 10.94 -12.87
C GLU A 54 -4.14 9.63 -13.11
N ASN A 55 -3.44 8.52 -13.37
CA ASN A 55 -4.08 7.20 -13.48
C ASN A 55 -4.76 6.81 -12.16
N PHE A 56 -4.12 7.09 -11.02
CA PHE A 56 -4.70 6.82 -9.70
C PHE A 56 -6.01 7.57 -9.47
N LYS A 57 -6.06 8.87 -9.81
CA LYS A 57 -7.29 9.68 -9.70
C LYS A 57 -8.42 9.09 -10.55
N LEU A 58 -8.13 8.64 -11.77
CA LEU A 58 -9.13 8.00 -12.64
C LEU A 58 -9.64 6.68 -12.05
N MET A 59 -8.74 5.85 -11.50
CA MET A 59 -9.15 4.61 -10.82
C MET A 59 -9.96 4.88 -9.57
N ARG A 60 -9.61 5.90 -8.78
CA ARG A 60 -10.39 6.30 -7.60
C ARG A 60 -11.80 6.76 -7.99
N GLN A 61 -11.92 7.60 -9.02
CA GLN A 61 -13.22 8.03 -9.55
C GLN A 61 -14.09 6.86 -10.02
N LEU A 62 -13.48 5.90 -10.73
CA LEU A 62 -14.17 4.68 -11.16
C LEU A 62 -14.63 3.85 -9.95
N ALA A 63 -13.75 3.66 -8.97
CA ALA A 63 -14.05 2.88 -7.78
C ALA A 63 -15.19 3.51 -6.96
N ASP A 64 -15.19 4.84 -6.80
CA ASP A 64 -16.25 5.57 -6.10
C ASP A 64 -17.61 5.44 -6.80
N ALA A 65 -17.62 5.33 -8.13
CA ALA A 65 -18.83 5.22 -8.92
C ALA A 65 -19.40 3.78 -8.96
N GLU A 66 -18.53 2.76 -8.99
CA GLU A 66 -18.94 1.40 -9.36
C GLU A 66 -18.52 0.30 -8.36
N MET A 67 -17.65 0.61 -7.38
CA MET A 67 -16.95 -0.39 -6.55
C MET A 67 -16.93 0.03 -5.06
N PRO A 68 -18.10 0.07 -4.38
CA PRO A 68 -18.24 0.70 -3.07
C PRO A 68 -17.45 0.04 -1.93
N ASP A 69 -16.99 -1.20 -2.10
CA ASP A 69 -16.20 -1.96 -1.15
C ASP A 69 -14.75 -2.20 -1.63
N LEU A 70 -14.29 -1.46 -2.64
CA LEU A 70 -12.89 -1.50 -3.10
C LEU A 70 -12.02 -0.48 -2.36
N GLU A 71 -10.97 -0.98 -1.71
CA GLU A 71 -9.85 -0.17 -1.23
C GLU A 71 -8.68 -0.14 -2.22
N LEU A 72 -8.22 1.07 -2.50
CA LEU A 72 -7.14 1.36 -3.44
C LEU A 72 -5.97 1.99 -2.70
N GLY A 73 -4.91 1.21 -2.48
CA GLY A 73 -3.66 1.72 -1.93
C GLY A 73 -2.70 2.20 -3.00
N ILE A 74 -1.71 3.00 -2.58
CA ILE A 74 -0.61 3.43 -3.43
C ILE A 74 0.72 2.96 -2.85
N GLY A 75 1.56 2.41 -3.71
CA GLY A 75 2.89 1.94 -3.38
C GLY A 75 4.02 2.76 -3.95
N THR A 76 5.23 2.46 -3.50
CA THR A 76 6.46 3.18 -3.89
C THR A 76 6.49 4.64 -3.41
N ILE A 77 5.79 4.95 -2.31
CA ILE A 77 5.85 6.27 -1.68
C ILE A 77 7.16 6.41 -0.89
N LYS A 78 8.01 7.37 -1.24
CA LYS A 78 9.33 7.58 -0.61
C LYS A 78 9.41 8.90 0.13
N SER A 79 8.60 9.88 -0.25
CA SER A 79 8.65 11.25 0.26
C SER A 79 7.31 11.72 0.82
N VAL A 80 7.39 12.74 1.69
CA VAL A 80 6.24 13.46 2.25
C VAL A 80 5.37 14.06 1.13
N LYS A 81 6.01 14.62 0.10
CA LYS A 81 5.30 15.22 -1.03
C LYS A 81 4.46 14.17 -1.77
N GLU A 82 5.05 13.03 -2.13
CA GLU A 82 4.32 11.94 -2.79
C GLU A 82 3.17 11.44 -1.91
N ALA A 83 3.40 11.28 -0.60
CA ALA A 83 2.34 10.88 0.34
C ALA A 83 1.17 11.88 0.31
N GLN A 84 1.46 13.18 0.43
CA GLN A 84 0.43 14.23 0.38
C GLN A 84 -0.35 14.23 -0.93
N ASP A 85 0.35 14.09 -2.07
CA ASP A 85 -0.28 14.08 -3.39
C ASP A 85 -1.31 12.93 -3.51
N PHE A 86 -0.97 11.73 -3.03
CA PHE A 86 -1.87 10.57 -3.11
C PHE A 86 -2.92 10.50 -2.01
N LEU A 87 -2.63 11.04 -0.81
CA LEU A 87 -3.67 11.24 0.21
C LEU A 87 -4.76 12.18 -0.31
N ALA A 88 -4.37 13.28 -0.96
CA ALA A 88 -5.29 14.20 -1.61
C ALA A 88 -6.05 13.56 -2.79
N ALA A 89 -5.43 12.57 -3.46
CA ALA A 89 -6.08 11.78 -4.52
C ALA A 89 -7.01 10.68 -3.99
N GLY A 90 -7.11 10.50 -2.67
CA GLY A 90 -8.03 9.53 -2.05
C GLY A 90 -7.46 8.12 -1.90
N ALA A 91 -6.15 7.97 -1.67
CA ALA A 91 -5.58 6.67 -1.33
C ALA A 91 -6.10 6.16 0.03
N ASP A 92 -6.40 4.87 0.11
CA ASP A 92 -6.91 4.22 1.33
C ASP A 92 -5.77 3.76 2.25
N PHE A 93 -4.59 3.48 1.69
CA PHE A 93 -3.38 3.17 2.44
C PHE A 93 -2.12 3.45 1.63
N LEU A 94 -0.98 3.57 2.33
CA LEU A 94 0.33 3.87 1.74
C LEU A 94 1.30 2.71 1.89
N VAL A 95 1.98 2.34 0.82
CA VAL A 95 3.07 1.35 0.82
C VAL A 95 4.38 2.02 0.40
N SER A 96 5.42 1.79 1.19
CA SER A 96 6.75 2.37 0.94
C SER A 96 7.77 1.27 0.67
N PRO A 97 8.81 1.50 -0.15
CA PRO A 97 9.90 0.56 -0.33
C PRO A 97 10.97 0.69 0.77
N ILE A 98 10.82 1.68 1.66
CA ILE A 98 11.73 2.06 2.74
C ILE A 98 10.94 2.51 3.97
N VAL A 99 11.61 2.62 5.11
CA VAL A 99 11.07 3.28 6.30
C VAL A 99 11.33 4.78 6.23
N ASN A 100 10.27 5.57 6.06
CA ASN A 100 10.30 7.02 6.21
C ASN A 100 9.29 7.43 7.29
N PRO A 101 9.73 7.68 8.54
CA PRO A 101 8.86 8.05 9.65
C PRO A 101 7.93 9.23 9.36
N LYS A 102 8.37 10.19 8.53
CA LYS A 102 7.53 11.35 8.16
C LYS A 102 6.34 10.96 7.27
N VAL A 103 6.49 9.90 6.45
CA VAL A 103 5.36 9.34 5.69
C VAL A 103 4.43 8.57 6.62
N GLY A 104 4.99 7.79 7.56
CA GLY A 104 4.21 7.10 8.59
C GLY A 104 3.38 8.06 9.44
N GLN A 105 3.96 9.19 9.84
CA GLN A 105 3.24 10.24 10.58
C GLN A 105 2.06 10.80 9.79
N LEU A 106 2.22 11.09 8.49
CA LEU A 106 1.11 11.57 7.66
C LEU A 106 -0.01 10.52 7.52
N ALA A 107 0.34 9.25 7.36
CA ALA A 107 -0.65 8.18 7.31
C ALA A 107 -1.40 8.06 8.64
N LEU A 108 -0.69 8.12 9.76
CA LEU A 108 -1.28 8.09 11.10
C LEU A 108 -2.24 9.26 11.33
N GLU A 109 -1.84 10.48 10.99
CA GLU A 109 -2.67 11.69 11.09
C GLU A 109 -3.93 11.60 10.21
N ALA A 110 -3.87 10.88 9.09
CA ALA A 110 -4.98 10.62 8.20
C ALA A 110 -5.83 9.38 8.59
N ASP A 111 -5.51 8.71 9.71
CA ASP A 111 -6.07 7.43 10.15
C ASP A 111 -5.92 6.29 9.10
N LEU A 112 -4.89 6.32 8.27
CA LEU A 112 -4.66 5.33 7.21
C LEU A 112 -3.58 4.31 7.57
N LEU A 113 -3.66 3.14 6.93
CA LEU A 113 -2.63 2.12 7.04
C LEU A 113 -1.35 2.55 6.31
N TRP A 114 -0.21 2.37 6.97
CA TRP A 114 1.11 2.52 6.38
C TRP A 114 1.86 1.19 6.43
N ILE A 115 2.39 0.78 5.28
CA ILE A 115 3.10 -0.48 5.06
C ILE A 115 4.52 -0.17 4.56
N PRO A 116 5.50 0.06 5.44
CA PRO A 116 6.87 0.31 5.03
C PRO A 116 7.63 -0.96 4.63
N GLY A 117 8.56 -0.76 3.71
CA GLY A 117 9.54 -1.75 3.27
C GLY A 117 10.71 -1.82 4.23
N CYS A 118 11.03 -3.01 4.73
CA CYS A 118 12.14 -3.25 5.65
C CYS A 118 13.03 -4.40 5.14
N MET A 119 14.34 -4.21 5.23
CA MET A 119 15.36 -5.22 4.91
C MET A 119 16.05 -5.77 6.17
N THR A 120 15.97 -5.07 7.31
CA THR A 120 16.69 -5.39 8.54
C THR A 120 15.81 -5.36 9.80
N PRO A 121 16.18 -6.07 10.89
CA PRO A 121 15.47 -5.98 12.17
C PRO A 121 15.33 -4.55 12.71
N THR A 122 16.37 -3.71 12.55
CA THR A 122 16.34 -2.32 13.01
C THR A 122 15.31 -1.48 12.26
N GLU A 123 15.17 -1.69 10.95
CA GLU A 123 14.13 -1.01 10.16
C GLU A 123 12.73 -1.46 10.56
N ILE A 124 12.53 -2.74 10.85
CA ILE A 124 11.25 -3.27 11.36
C ILE A 124 10.90 -2.63 12.70
N TYR A 125 11.84 -2.62 13.65
CA TYR A 125 11.64 -1.95 14.93
C TYR A 125 11.30 -0.47 14.75
N LEU A 126 12.05 0.26 13.92
CA LEU A 126 11.78 1.67 13.64
C LEU A 126 10.39 1.90 13.03
N ALA A 127 9.94 1.01 12.14
CA ALA A 127 8.60 1.08 11.56
C ALA A 127 7.50 0.87 12.63
N GLN A 128 7.68 -0.10 13.53
CA GLN A 128 6.74 -0.37 14.64
C GLN A 128 6.66 0.81 15.61
N GLU A 129 7.79 1.42 15.95
CA GLU A 129 7.84 2.64 16.79
C GLU A 129 7.11 3.83 16.14
N ASN A 130 6.90 3.79 14.82
CA ASN A 130 6.14 4.78 14.06
C ASN A 130 4.76 4.23 13.64
N GLU A 131 4.21 3.31 14.43
CA GLU A 131 2.87 2.74 14.32
C GLU A 131 2.53 2.02 13.00
N ALA A 132 3.53 1.54 12.27
CA ALA A 132 3.29 0.63 11.15
C ALA A 132 2.60 -0.65 11.65
N ALA A 133 1.43 -0.97 11.11
CA ALA A 133 0.66 -2.15 11.50
C ALA A 133 0.91 -3.37 10.60
N LEU A 134 1.60 -3.17 9.48
CA LEU A 134 2.01 -4.23 8.56
C LEU A 134 3.36 -3.88 7.96
N ILE A 135 4.25 -4.86 7.83
CA ILE A 135 5.61 -4.68 7.32
C ILE A 135 5.76 -5.42 5.99
N LYS A 136 6.33 -4.74 4.99
CA LYS A 136 6.72 -5.33 3.71
C LYS A 136 8.19 -5.75 3.79
N LEU A 137 8.49 -7.04 3.81
CA LEU A 137 9.87 -7.50 3.70
C LEU A 137 10.39 -7.21 2.28
N PHE A 138 11.34 -6.30 2.15
CA PHE A 138 11.76 -5.77 0.86
C PHE A 138 13.25 -5.39 0.84
N PRO A 139 13.99 -5.66 -0.26
CA PRO A 139 13.58 -6.36 -1.49
C PRO A 139 13.41 -7.87 -1.32
N ALA A 140 12.24 -8.40 -1.69
CA ALA A 140 11.87 -9.80 -1.47
C ALA A 140 12.80 -10.80 -2.20
N ASN A 141 13.31 -10.42 -3.37
CA ASN A 141 14.22 -11.24 -4.17
C ASN A 141 15.60 -11.47 -3.50
N ILE A 142 15.98 -10.63 -2.53
CA ILE A 142 17.24 -10.75 -1.80
C ILE A 142 17.03 -11.41 -0.43
N LEU A 143 15.96 -11.03 0.29
CA LEU A 143 15.70 -11.53 1.65
C LEU A 143 15.34 -13.03 1.66
N GLY A 144 14.42 -13.44 0.79
CA GLY A 144 13.98 -14.83 0.69
C GLY A 144 13.30 -15.41 1.94
N GLU A 145 12.98 -16.69 1.88
CA GLU A 145 12.21 -17.41 2.90
C GLU A 145 12.96 -17.54 4.23
N ALA A 146 14.29 -17.75 4.18
CA ALA A 146 15.10 -17.90 5.40
C ALA A 146 15.04 -16.63 6.28
N PHE A 147 15.12 -15.45 5.66
CA PHE A 147 14.96 -14.20 6.41
C PHE A 147 13.56 -14.08 7.00
N LEU A 148 12.51 -14.41 6.24
CA LEU A 148 11.13 -14.39 6.73
C LEU A 148 10.94 -15.30 7.96
N SER A 149 11.49 -16.51 7.95
CA SER A 149 11.41 -17.42 9.10
C SER A 149 12.14 -16.85 10.32
N SER A 150 13.38 -16.39 10.16
CA SER A 150 14.17 -15.87 11.28
C SER A 150 13.64 -14.55 11.84
N ILE A 151 13.12 -13.66 10.99
CA ILE A 151 12.65 -12.34 11.45
C ILE A 151 11.36 -12.44 12.27
N LYS A 152 10.50 -13.42 11.94
CA LYS A 152 9.26 -13.68 12.66
C LYS A 152 9.51 -14.13 14.10
N GLU A 153 10.63 -14.79 14.40
CA GLU A 153 11.01 -15.15 15.77
C GLU A 153 11.39 -13.93 16.62
N LEU A 154 11.88 -12.86 16.00
CA LEU A 154 12.26 -11.62 16.67
C LEU A 154 11.07 -10.66 16.89
N PHE A 155 10.07 -10.73 16.01
CA PHE A 155 8.88 -9.87 16.01
C PHE A 155 7.62 -10.72 15.84
N PRO A 156 7.12 -11.36 16.93
CA PRO A 156 5.99 -12.28 16.89
C PRO A 156 4.64 -11.60 16.63
#